data_AF-U7GI21-F1
#
_entry.id   AF-U7GI21-F1
#
_cell.length_a   1.000
_cell.length_b   1.000
_cell.length_c   1.000
_cell.angle_alpha   90.00
_cell.angle_beta   90.00
_cell.angle_gamma   90.00
#
_symmetry.space_group_name_H-M   'P 1'
#
loop_
_entity.id
_entity.type
_entity.pdbx_description
1 polymer ?
#
loop_
_entity_poly.entity_id
_entity_poly.type
_entity_poly.pdbx_seq_one_letter_code
_entity_poly.pdbx_strand_id
1 'polypeptide(L)'
;MVLKELVLSSDRRIPSLTPCAGRCSTVFGDLVCRGCRRFNHEVIQWNTYTPDQRLMVWKRLDAQLDQILVPLLPNANLQHVEGFIHGKHIRILENASKGRKLYHALKICEKNKHLAHESGLGIHDKQVKPVWDEFERRVLALAKASYELAWLRADGISSNLLRALEEDEI
;
A
#
# COMPACT_ATOMS: atom_id res chain seq x y z
N MET A 1 11.80 27.77 -40.02
CA MET A 1 12.69 27.63 -38.84
C MET A 1 11.80 27.44 -37.62
N VAL A 2 11.59 26.18 -37.26
CA VAL A 2 10.66 25.75 -36.22
C VAL A 2 11.31 25.98 -34.86
N LEU A 3 10.61 26.72 -33.99
CA LEU A 3 10.90 26.84 -32.57
C LEU A 3 10.90 25.44 -31.94
N LYS A 4 12.09 24.93 -31.60
CA LYS A 4 12.26 23.74 -30.76
C LYS A 4 11.80 24.08 -29.34
N GLU A 5 10.54 23.78 -29.04
CA GLU A 5 10.09 23.57 -27.67
C GLU A 5 10.99 22.51 -27.02
N LEU A 6 11.66 22.93 -25.96
CA LEU A 6 12.42 22.06 -25.08
C LEU A 6 11.42 21.12 -24.41
N VAL A 7 11.36 19.88 -24.89
CA VAL A 7 10.58 18.78 -24.31
C VAL A 7 10.99 18.60 -22.84
N LEU A 8 10.26 19.21 -21.93
CA LEU A 8 10.34 18.96 -20.49
C LEU A 8 9.61 17.65 -20.19
N SER A 9 10.37 16.57 -20.35
CA SER A 9 10.41 15.37 -19.50
C SER A 9 9.10 14.96 -18.80
N SER A 10 8.54 13.85 -19.30
CA SER A 10 7.32 13.17 -18.87
C SER A 10 7.42 12.49 -17.49
N ASP A 11 8.08 13.09 -16.49
CA ASP A 11 8.43 12.41 -15.23
C ASP A 11 7.99 13.15 -13.95
N ARG A 12 6.92 13.96 -14.02
CA ARG A 12 6.41 14.72 -12.85
C ARG A 12 4.91 14.65 -12.63
N ARG A 13 4.30 13.50 -12.86
CA ARG A 13 2.97 13.21 -12.32
C ARG A 13 3.02 11.89 -11.57
N ILE A 14 3.46 11.94 -10.32
CA ILE A 14 2.87 11.04 -9.33
C ILE A 14 1.36 11.23 -9.51
N PRO A 15 0.60 10.19 -9.86
CA PRO A 15 -0.83 10.35 -10.02
C PRO A 15 -1.40 10.97 -8.73
N SER A 16 -2.46 11.77 -8.83
CA SER A 16 -3.26 12.21 -7.66
C SER A 16 -3.83 11.04 -6.84
N LEU A 17 -3.49 9.80 -7.21
CA LEU A 17 -3.71 8.58 -6.49
C LEU A 17 -2.96 8.62 -5.15
N THR A 18 -3.77 8.70 -4.09
CA THR A 18 -3.32 8.48 -2.71
C THR A 18 -3.61 7.03 -2.33
N PRO A 19 -2.76 6.37 -1.52
CA PRO A 19 -3.05 5.04 -1.00
C PRO A 19 -4.19 5.05 0.04
N CYS A 20 -4.80 6.20 0.32
CA CYS A 20 -5.88 6.33 1.29
C CYS A 20 -7.11 5.50 0.92
N ALA A 21 -7.69 4.81 1.91
CA ALA A 21 -8.90 4.02 1.75
C ALA A 21 -10.19 4.77 2.14
N GLY A 22 -10.10 6.07 2.48
CA GLY A 22 -11.23 6.91 2.89
C GLY A 22 -11.69 6.72 4.34
N ARG A 23 -11.03 5.84 5.11
CA ARG A 23 -11.26 5.66 6.55
C ARG A 23 -9.92 5.76 7.26
N CYS A 24 -9.76 6.77 8.11
CA CYS A 24 -8.53 6.99 8.86
C CYS A 24 -8.74 6.70 10.34
N SER A 25 -7.85 5.90 10.93
CA SER A 25 -7.88 5.62 12.36
C SER A 25 -6.80 6.35 13.16
N THR A 26 -5.87 7.05 12.49
CA THR A 26 -4.81 7.82 13.15
C THR A 26 -5.39 9.02 13.91
N VAL A 27 -6.59 9.49 13.53
CA VAL A 27 -7.35 10.50 14.29
C VAL A 27 -7.75 10.01 15.68
N PHE A 28 -7.76 8.70 15.91
CA PHE A 28 -8.04 8.06 17.20
C PHE A 28 -6.75 7.59 17.91
N GLY A 29 -5.57 8.02 17.45
CA GLY A 29 -4.28 7.70 18.08
C GLY A 29 -3.56 6.45 17.56
N ASP A 30 -4.05 5.79 16.51
CA ASP A 30 -3.32 4.67 15.92
C ASP A 30 -2.00 5.10 15.27
N LEU A 31 -0.90 4.42 15.62
CA LEU A 31 0.41 4.60 14.98
C LEU A 31 0.44 4.10 13.53
N VAL A 32 -0.38 3.09 13.22
CA VAL A 32 -0.56 2.51 11.88
C VAL A 32 -2.04 2.53 11.52
N CYS A 33 -2.38 3.19 10.41
CA CYS A 33 -3.75 3.35 9.97
C CYS A 33 -4.41 2.00 9.63
N ARG A 34 -5.56 1.69 10.24
CA ARG A 34 -6.34 0.48 9.95
C ARG A 34 -6.95 0.44 8.54
N GLY A 35 -7.04 1.57 7.86
CA GLY A 35 -7.56 1.63 6.49
C GLY A 35 -6.47 1.44 5.44
N CYS A 36 -5.51 2.37 5.41
CA CYS A 36 -4.49 2.43 4.36
C CYS A 36 -3.12 1.83 4.74
N ARG A 37 -2.95 1.36 5.99
CA ARG A 37 -1.70 0.76 6.51
C ARG A 37 -0.46 1.67 6.44
N ARG A 38 -0.68 2.96 6.17
CA ARG A 38 0.33 4.01 6.36
C ARG A 38 0.60 4.25 7.84
N PHE A 39 1.81 4.67 8.13
CA PHE A 39 2.21 5.15 9.45
C PHE A 39 1.61 6.54 9.70
N ASN A 40 1.40 6.89 10.96
CA ASN A 40 0.79 8.16 11.34
C ASN A 40 1.47 9.39 10.72
N HIS A 41 2.80 9.45 10.76
CA HIS A 41 3.60 10.53 10.19
C HIS A 41 3.49 10.58 8.66
N GLU A 42 3.46 9.43 7.98
CA GLU A 42 3.21 9.38 6.52
C GLU A 42 1.82 9.91 6.14
N VAL A 43 0.80 9.70 7.00
CA VAL A 43 -0.54 10.24 6.78
C VAL A 43 -0.56 11.76 6.96
N ILE A 44 0.04 12.27 8.03
CA ILE A 44 0.06 13.69 8.39
C ILE A 44 0.90 14.50 7.39
N GLN A 45 2.08 14.00 7.02
CA GLN A 45 3.07 14.70 6.20
C GLN A 45 2.94 14.40 4.70
N TRP A 46 1.92 13.66 4.26
CA TRP A 46 1.80 13.20 2.87
C TRP A 46 1.98 14.31 1.82
N ASN A 47 1.42 15.50 2.10
CA ASN A 47 1.48 16.65 1.20
C ASN A 47 2.87 17.26 1.11
N THR A 48 3.73 17.09 2.12
CA THR A 48 5.11 17.59 2.13
C THR A 48 6.10 16.60 1.52
N TYR A 49 5.70 15.34 1.32
CA TYR A 49 6.58 14.31 0.75
C TYR A 49 6.92 14.58 -0.71
N THR A 50 8.20 14.41 -1.02
CA THR A 50 8.73 14.38 -2.39
C THR A 50 8.18 13.19 -3.17
N PRO A 51 8.31 13.20 -4.52
CA PRO A 51 7.94 12.05 -5.33
C PRO A 51 8.57 10.73 -4.91
N ASP A 52 9.87 10.75 -4.61
CA ASP A 52 10.61 9.56 -4.21
C ASP A 52 10.13 9.03 -2.86
N GLN A 53 9.90 9.92 -1.88
CA GLN A 53 9.33 9.54 -0.59
C GLN A 53 7.95 8.91 -0.73
N ARG A 54 7.07 9.50 -1.56
CA ARG A 54 5.75 8.91 -1.83
C ARG A 54 5.88 7.55 -2.49
N LEU A 55 6.80 7.39 -3.44
CA LEU A 55 7.07 6.11 -4.10
C LEU A 55 7.59 5.05 -3.13
N MET A 56 8.43 5.41 -2.15
CA MET A 56 8.89 4.49 -1.11
C MET A 56 7.72 3.96 -0.26
N VAL A 57 6.79 4.84 0.13
CA VAL A 57 5.57 4.44 0.84
C VAL A 57 4.73 3.48 -0.02
N TRP A 58 4.54 3.79 -1.30
CA TRP A 58 3.83 2.91 -2.24
C TRP A 58 4.48 1.53 -2.34
N LYS A 59 5.79 1.47 -2.59
CA LYS A 59 6.55 0.21 -2.67
C LYS A 59 6.39 -0.63 -1.40
N ARG A 60 6.47 -0.01 -0.22
CA ARG A 60 6.24 -0.69 1.06
C ARG A 60 4.84 -1.28 1.15
N LEU A 61 3.81 -0.49 0.82
CA LEU A 61 2.42 -0.96 0.87
C LEU A 61 2.15 -2.08 -0.15
N ASP A 62 2.70 -1.98 -1.36
CA ASP A 62 2.60 -3.03 -2.39
C ASP A 62 3.25 -4.33 -1.92
N ALA A 63 4.46 -4.25 -1.35
CA ALA A 63 5.14 -5.43 -0.80
C ALA A 63 4.32 -6.10 0.32
N GLN A 64 3.70 -5.32 1.19
CA GLN A 64 2.81 -5.85 2.24
C GLN A 64 1.58 -6.54 1.65
N LEU A 65 1.01 -6.01 0.56
CA LEU A 65 -0.11 -6.67 -0.14
C LEU A 65 0.35 -7.96 -0.82
N ASP A 66 1.48 -7.94 -1.51
CA ASP A 66 2.04 -9.12 -2.18
C ASP A 66 2.30 -10.25 -1.18
N GLN A 67 2.92 -9.94 -0.03
CA GLN A 67 3.28 -10.92 0.98
C GLN A 67 2.05 -11.65 1.58
N ILE A 68 0.88 -11.00 1.59
CA ILE A 68 -0.34 -11.57 2.16
C ILE A 68 -1.26 -12.14 1.08
N LEU A 69 -1.62 -11.36 0.07
CA LEU A 69 -2.69 -11.71 -0.86
C LEU A 69 -2.27 -12.73 -1.91
N VAL A 70 -1.03 -12.67 -2.40
CA VAL A 70 -0.54 -13.64 -3.39
C VAL A 70 -0.61 -15.08 -2.85
N PRO A 71 -0.11 -15.39 -1.63
CA PRO A 71 -0.26 -16.73 -1.08
C PRO A 71 -1.67 -17.04 -0.55
N LEU A 72 -2.46 -16.03 -0.17
CA LEU A 72 -3.83 -16.22 0.33
C LEU A 72 -4.83 -16.58 -0.79
N LEU A 73 -4.53 -16.19 -2.03
CA LEU A 73 -5.37 -16.40 -3.22
C LEU A 73 -4.60 -17.18 -4.30
N PRO A 74 -4.18 -18.44 -4.03
CA PRO A 74 -3.32 -19.20 -4.93
C PRO A 74 -3.97 -19.53 -6.28
N ASN A 75 -5.30 -19.56 -6.33
CA ASN A 75 -6.08 -19.90 -7.53
C ASN A 75 -6.55 -18.66 -8.32
N ALA A 76 -6.05 -17.47 -7.98
CA ALA A 76 -6.47 -16.25 -8.67
C ALA A 76 -5.89 -16.19 -10.10
N ASN A 77 -6.75 -15.86 -11.06
CA ASN A 77 -6.34 -15.57 -12.43
C ASN A 77 -6.14 -14.05 -12.59
N LEU A 78 -4.87 -13.63 -12.63
CA LEU A 78 -4.54 -12.20 -12.69
C LEU A 78 -5.07 -11.48 -13.93
N GLN A 79 -5.11 -12.15 -15.09
CA GLN A 79 -5.65 -11.55 -16.31
C GLN A 79 -7.15 -11.25 -16.15
N HIS A 80 -7.89 -12.17 -15.53
CA HIS A 80 -9.30 -11.97 -15.26
C HIS A 80 -9.52 -10.90 -14.18
N VAL A 81 -8.71 -10.89 -13.13
CA VAL A 81 -8.72 -9.85 -12.09
C VAL A 81 -8.48 -8.46 -12.70
N GLU A 82 -7.53 -8.33 -13.63
CA GLU A 82 -7.25 -7.08 -14.34
C GLU A 82 -8.44 -6.62 -15.19
N GLY A 83 -9.07 -7.55 -15.93
CA GLY A 83 -10.29 -7.26 -16.68
C GLY A 83 -11.43 -6.79 -15.76
N PHE A 84 -11.62 -7.46 -14.62
CA PHE A 84 -12.63 -7.12 -13.62
C PHE A 84 -12.41 -5.73 -13.03
N ILE A 85 -11.20 -5.41 -12.54
CA ILE A 85 -10.93 -4.07 -11.96
C ILE A 85 -11.03 -2.96 -13.01
N HIS A 86 -10.64 -3.24 -14.25
CA HIS A 86 -10.77 -2.29 -15.36
C HIS A 86 -12.24 -2.02 -15.69
N GLY A 87 -13.06 -3.07 -15.78
CA GLY A 87 -14.50 -2.96 -16.00
C GLY A 87 -15.25 -2.25 -14.87
N LYS A 88 -14.73 -2.27 -13.64
CA LYS A 88 -15.26 -1.49 -12.51
C LYS A 88 -14.64 -0.08 -12.38
N HIS A 89 -13.86 0.36 -13.37
CA HIS A 89 -13.20 1.68 -13.44
C HIS A 89 -12.33 2.03 -12.22
N ILE A 90 -11.65 1.04 -11.63
CA ILE A 90 -10.74 1.27 -10.51
C ILE A 90 -9.43 1.86 -11.00
N ARG A 91 -9.05 3.01 -10.44
CA ARG A 91 -7.75 3.65 -10.72
C ARG A 91 -6.66 2.98 -9.89
N ILE A 92 -5.67 2.40 -10.56
CA ILE A 92 -4.45 1.86 -9.97
C ILE A 92 -3.22 2.38 -10.74
N LEU A 93 -2.03 2.27 -10.15
CA LEU A 93 -0.79 2.55 -10.87
C LEU A 93 -0.58 1.53 -11.99
N GLU A 94 0.00 1.95 -13.11
CA GLU A 94 0.27 1.06 -14.26
C GLU A 94 1.16 -0.12 -13.87
N ASN A 95 2.14 0.13 -12.99
CA ASN A 95 3.05 -0.87 -12.44
C ASN A 95 2.58 -1.45 -11.09
N ALA A 96 1.29 -1.39 -10.79
CA ALA A 96 0.74 -1.93 -9.55
C ALA A 96 1.10 -3.42 -9.38
N SER A 97 1.50 -3.77 -8.17
CA SER A 97 1.80 -5.16 -7.78
C SER A 97 0.61 -6.11 -7.95
N LYS A 98 0.91 -7.42 -7.97
CA LYS A 98 -0.10 -8.48 -8.04
C LYS A 98 -1.07 -8.38 -6.86
N GLY A 99 -0.54 -8.25 -5.66
CA GLY A 99 -1.27 -8.08 -4.41
C GLY A 99 -2.15 -6.84 -4.42
N ARG A 100 -1.72 -5.73 -5.03
CA ARG A 100 -2.57 -4.55 -5.20
C ARG A 100 -3.77 -4.81 -6.11
N LYS A 101 -3.57 -5.48 -7.24
CA LYS A 101 -4.66 -5.88 -8.14
C LYS A 101 -5.66 -6.80 -7.43
N LEU A 102 -5.15 -7.82 -6.72
CA LEU A 102 -5.95 -8.72 -5.90
C LEU A 102 -6.73 -7.99 -4.80
N TYR A 103 -6.10 -7.04 -4.10
CA TYR A 103 -6.74 -6.24 -3.05
C TYR A 103 -7.96 -5.49 -3.56
N HIS A 104 -7.84 -4.83 -4.73
CA HIS A 104 -8.95 -4.07 -5.29
C HIS A 104 -10.12 -4.96 -5.69
N ALA A 105 -9.84 -6.12 -6.31
CA ALA A 105 -10.89 -7.10 -6.63
C ALA A 105 -11.55 -7.66 -5.37
N LEU A 106 -10.76 -8.08 -4.37
CA LEU A 106 -11.27 -8.62 -3.10
C LEU A 106 -12.11 -7.60 -2.34
N LYS A 107 -11.68 -6.33 -2.31
CA LYS A 107 -12.43 -5.22 -1.68
C LYS A 107 -13.79 -4.99 -2.32
N ILE A 108 -13.91 -5.16 -3.64
CA ILE A 108 -15.20 -5.05 -4.33
C ILE A 108 -16.10 -6.24 -3.95
N CYS A 109 -15.53 -7.45 -3.92
CA CYS A 109 -16.26 -8.66 -3.55
C CYS A 109 -16.71 -8.63 -2.09
N GLU A 110 -15.95 -8.03 -1.17
CA GLU A 110 -16.35 -7.89 0.24
C GLU A 110 -17.71 -7.19 0.38
N LYS A 111 -17.92 -6.13 -0.42
CA LYS A 111 -19.19 -5.41 -0.50
C LYS A 111 -20.24 -6.11 -1.35
N ASN A 112 -19.81 -6.91 -2.33
CA ASN A 112 -20.66 -7.53 -3.34
C ASN A 112 -20.26 -9.01 -3.52
N LYS A 113 -20.63 -9.86 -2.55
CA LYS A 113 -20.13 -11.24 -2.48
C LYS A 113 -20.42 -12.07 -3.72
N HIS A 114 -21.54 -11.81 -4.39
CA HIS A 114 -21.96 -12.45 -5.65
C HIS A 114 -21.01 -12.22 -6.82
N LEU A 115 -20.13 -11.21 -6.74
CA LEU A 115 -19.14 -10.95 -7.79
C LEU A 115 -17.88 -11.81 -7.64
N ALA A 116 -17.78 -12.66 -6.61
CA ALA A 116 -16.57 -13.45 -6.35
C ALA A 116 -16.20 -14.33 -7.55
N HIS A 117 -17.18 -14.96 -8.18
CA HIS A 117 -16.97 -15.81 -9.36
C HIS A 117 -16.45 -15.01 -10.57
N GLU A 118 -17.03 -13.85 -10.88
CA GLU A 118 -16.61 -12.99 -12.00
C GLU A 118 -15.32 -12.21 -11.73
N SER A 119 -14.87 -12.13 -10.48
CA SER A 119 -13.71 -11.32 -10.11
C SER A 119 -12.36 -11.92 -10.51
N GLY A 120 -12.32 -13.21 -10.85
CA GLY A 120 -11.08 -13.94 -11.11
C GLY A 120 -10.27 -14.29 -9.86
N LEU A 121 -10.77 -14.05 -8.65
CA LEU A 121 -10.06 -14.34 -7.38
C LEU A 121 -9.91 -15.83 -7.06
N GLY A 122 -10.64 -16.72 -7.76
CA GLY A 122 -10.59 -18.16 -7.50
C GLY A 122 -11.23 -18.57 -6.16
N ILE A 123 -12.20 -17.80 -5.67
CA ILE A 123 -12.95 -18.06 -4.44
C ILE A 123 -14.46 -17.93 -4.67
N HIS A 124 -15.25 -18.57 -3.82
CA HIS A 124 -16.71 -18.46 -3.81
C HIS A 124 -17.21 -17.37 -2.85
N ASP A 125 -18.44 -16.90 -3.04
CA ASP A 125 -19.10 -15.85 -2.26
C ASP A 125 -19.03 -16.07 -0.74
N LYS A 126 -19.19 -17.31 -0.30
CA LYS A 126 -19.12 -17.71 1.11
C LYS A 126 -17.72 -17.56 1.70
N GLN A 127 -16.68 -17.64 0.88
CA GLN A 127 -15.28 -17.53 1.29
C GLN A 127 -14.79 -16.08 1.33
N VAL A 128 -15.48 -15.15 0.65
CA VAL A 128 -15.05 -13.75 0.56
C VAL A 128 -14.85 -13.11 1.93
N LYS A 129 -15.82 -13.23 2.84
CA LYS A 129 -15.73 -12.61 4.17
C LYS A 129 -14.60 -13.21 5.03
N PRO A 130 -14.50 -14.55 5.17
CA PRO A 130 -13.35 -15.17 5.84
C PRO A 130 -11.99 -14.76 5.26
N VAL A 131 -11.85 -14.74 3.94
CA VAL A 131 -10.60 -14.34 3.26
C VAL A 131 -10.28 -12.87 3.51
N TRP A 132 -11.30 -12.00 3.45
CA TRP A 132 -11.15 -10.58 3.75
C TRP A 132 -10.69 -10.34 5.18
N ASP A 133 -11.34 -10.98 6.16
CA ASP A 133 -11.02 -10.83 7.58
C ASP A 133 -9.59 -11.30 7.88
N GLU A 134 -9.20 -12.44 7.31
CA GLU A 134 -7.86 -12.98 7.46
C GLU A 134 -6.80 -12.08 6.80
N PHE A 135 -7.11 -11.53 5.62
CA PHE A 135 -6.27 -10.52 4.98
C PHE A 135 -6.11 -9.27 5.87
N GLU A 136 -7.21 -8.69 6.36
CA GLU A 136 -7.17 -7.48 7.18
C GLU A 136 -6.36 -7.68 8.46
N ARG A 137 -6.55 -8.83 9.12
CA ARG A 137 -5.81 -9.22 10.31
C ARG A 137 -4.31 -9.32 10.02
N ARG A 138 -3.92 -10.07 8.98
CA ARG A 138 -2.51 -10.32 8.64
C ARG A 138 -1.79 -9.05 8.15
N VAL A 139 -2.42 -8.26 7.28
CA VAL A 139 -1.78 -7.05 6.73
C VAL A 139 -1.62 -5.97 7.81
N LEU A 140 -2.57 -5.85 8.75
CA LEU A 140 -2.42 -4.93 9.88
C LEU A 140 -1.30 -5.37 10.82
N ALA A 141 -1.24 -6.66 11.16
CA ALA A 141 -0.18 -7.20 12.00
C ALA A 141 1.20 -6.97 11.38
N LEU A 142 1.35 -7.26 10.07
CA LEU A 142 2.58 -7.00 9.31
C LEU A 142 2.95 -5.51 9.31
N ALA A 143 1.98 -4.62 9.11
CA ALA A 143 2.24 -3.18 9.10
C ALA A 143 2.65 -2.65 10.49
N LYS A 144 2.07 -3.17 11.57
CA LYS A 144 2.48 -2.83 12.95
C LYS A 144 3.89 -3.31 13.26
N ALA A 145 4.21 -4.58 12.96
CA ALA A 145 5.55 -5.12 13.15
C ALA A 145 6.60 -4.35 12.32
N SER A 146 6.24 -3.97 11.08
CA SER A 146 7.10 -3.14 10.23
C SER A 146 7.35 -1.75 10.81
N TYR A 147 6.36 -1.15 11.48
CA TYR A 147 6.52 0.14 12.14
C TYR A 147 7.43 0.04 13.36
N GLU A 148 7.19 -0.94 14.23
CA GLU A 148 8.01 -1.20 15.42
C GLU A 148 9.48 -1.44 15.04
N LEU A 149 9.74 -2.25 14.01
CA LEU A 149 11.09 -2.47 13.51
C LEU A 149 11.75 -1.20 12.97
N ALA A 150 11.01 -0.36 12.24
CA ALA A 150 11.52 0.90 11.73
C ALA A 150 11.85 1.87 12.89
N TRP A 151 11.01 1.88 13.93
CA TRP A 151 11.22 2.69 15.13
C TRP A 151 12.46 2.24 15.91
N LEU A 152 12.61 0.93 16.17
CA LEU A 152 13.79 0.38 16.85
C LEU A 152 15.10 0.67 16.10
N ARG A 153 15.08 0.61 14.77
CA ARG A 153 16.24 0.97 13.94
C ARG A 153 16.60 2.45 14.06
N ALA A 154 15.59 3.33 14.04
CA ALA A 154 15.83 4.75 14.21
C ALA A 154 16.40 5.08 15.60
N ASP A 155 15.89 4.44 16.64
CA ASP A 155 16.38 4.62 18.02
C ASP A 155 17.82 4.11 18.18
N GLY A 156 18.14 2.94 17.64
CA GLY A 156 19.51 2.40 17.63
C GLY A 156 20.50 3.27 16.85
N ILE A 157 20.08 3.86 15.72
CA ILE A 157 20.91 4.83 14.98
C ILE A 157 21.12 6.11 15.80
N SER A 158 20.08 6.62 16.45
CA SER A 158 20.16 7.82 17.29
C SER A 158 21.10 7.61 18.48
N SER A 159 21.00 6.46 19.15
CA SER A 159 21.87 6.06 20.26
C SER A 159 23.35 6.02 19.83
N ASN A 160 23.64 5.42 18.67
CA ASN A 160 25.01 5.37 18.15
C ASN A 160 25.55 6.75 17.74
N LEU A 161 24.70 7.61 17.16
CA LEU A 161 25.09 8.97 16.78
C LEU A 161 25.41 9.84 18.01
N LEU A 162 24.58 9.76 19.06
CA LEU A 162 24.84 10.47 20.32
C LEU A 162 26.17 10.03 20.94
N ARG A 163 26.45 8.72 20.97
CA ARG A 163 27.72 8.21 21.50
C ARG A 163 28.93 8.66 20.67
N ALA A 164 28.82 8.68 19.35
CA ALA A 164 29.90 9.18 18.49
C ALA A 164 30.19 10.67 18.70
N LEU A 165 29.15 11.48 18.93
CA LEU A 165 29.31 12.91 19.24
C LEU A 165 29.93 13.13 20.64
N GLU A 166 29.62 12.29 21.61
CA GLU A 166 30.24 12.32 22.95
C GLU A 166 31.72 11.87 22.92
N GLU A 167 32.08 10.94 22.03
CA GLU A 167 33.46 10.46 21.86
C GLU A 167 34.36 11.49 21.12
N ASP A 168 33.79 12.35 20.26
CA ASP A 168 34.49 13.42 19.53
C ASP A 168 34.72 14.70 20.38
N GLU A 169 34.08 14.83 21.55
CA GLU A 169 34.24 15.96 22.49
C GLU A 169 35.32 15.73 23.58
N ILE A 170 36.06 14.61 23.53
CA ILE A 170 37.13 14.24 24.49
C ILE A 170 38.53 14.35 23.88
#